data_AF-A0A937JBY0-F1
#
_entry.id   AF-A0A937JBY0-F1
#
_cell.length_a   1.000
_cell.length_b   1.000
_cell.length_c   1.000
_cell.angle_alpha   90.00
_cell.angle_beta   90.00
_cell.angle_gamma   90.00
#
_symmetry.space_group_name_H-M   'P 1'
#
loop_
_entity.id
_entity.type
_entity.pdbx_description
1 polymer ?
#
loop_
_entity_poly.entity_id
_entity_poly.type
_entity_poly.pdbx_seq_one_letter_code
_entity_poly.pdbx_strand_id
1 'polypeptide(L)'
;MTDPGAGARLAALRTSALAVYRAHDLPTRPGFYRRGPRAKRWARVADDLDVKARWDLIRSHPADSGWRYLERDRLGEAHEASEVREASRVLVACTRLEAALDGAEGELADLIDLALSLPTSLAPPTASGRSAAS
;
A
#
# COMPACT_ATOMS: atom_id res chain seq x y z
N MET A 1 2.81 2.81 28.77
CA MET A 1 2.06 2.41 27.57
C MET A 1 3.08 2.33 26.46
N THR A 2 3.56 1.13 26.14
CA THR A 2 4.68 0.91 25.22
C THR A 2 4.26 1.36 23.83
N ASP A 3 5.03 2.27 23.24
CA ASP A 3 4.84 2.70 21.87
C ASP A 3 4.93 1.46 20.96
N PRO A 4 3.93 1.16 20.10
CA PRO A 4 4.01 0.01 19.22
C PRO A 4 5.22 0.17 18.31
N GLY A 5 6.17 -0.78 18.37
CA GLY A 5 7.34 -0.77 17.49
C GLY A 5 6.93 -0.77 16.01
N ALA A 6 7.85 -0.34 15.14
CA ALA A 6 7.65 -0.12 13.70
C ALA A 6 6.75 -1.16 13.01
N GLY A 7 6.96 -2.46 13.26
CA GLY A 7 6.15 -3.53 12.68
C GLY A 7 4.64 -3.42 13.00
N ALA A 8 4.28 -3.06 14.23
CA ALA A 8 2.88 -2.88 14.61
C ALA A 8 2.25 -1.63 13.95
N ARG A 9 3.02 -0.54 13.79
CA ARG A 9 2.56 0.65 13.06
C ARG A 9 2.34 0.36 11.57
N LEU A 10 3.27 -0.37 10.93
CA LEU A 10 3.12 -0.82 9.54
C LEU A 10 1.91 -1.76 9.36
N ALA A 11 1.66 -2.67 10.31
CA ALA A 11 0.48 -3.53 10.30
C ALA A 11 -0.84 -2.75 10.39
N ALA A 12 -0.88 -1.67 11.20
CA ALA A 12 -2.04 -0.79 11.30
C ALA A 12 -2.30 -0.01 10.00
N LEU A 13 -1.24 0.53 9.39
CA LEU A 13 -1.31 1.20 8.08
C LEU A 13 -1.81 0.25 6.99
N ARG A 14 -1.27 -0.97 6.93
CA ARG A 14 -1.69 -2.01 5.99
C ARG A 14 -3.16 -2.38 6.19
N THR A 15 -3.59 -2.59 7.42
CA THR A 15 -5.00 -2.88 7.75
C THR A 15 -5.92 -1.79 7.23
N SER A 16 -5.53 -0.52 7.42
CA SER A 16 -6.30 0.64 6.99
C SER A 16 -6.38 0.75 5.47
N ALA A 17 -5.26 0.57 4.77
CA ALA A 17 -5.22 0.57 3.30
C ALA A 17 -6.01 -0.60 2.69
N LEU A 18 -5.96 -1.80 3.28
CA LEU A 18 -6.75 -2.94 2.84
C LEU A 18 -8.26 -2.77 3.09
N ALA A 19 -8.65 -1.98 4.09
CA ALA A 19 -10.05 -1.61 4.28
C ALA A 19 -10.56 -0.74 3.12
N VAL A 20 -9.74 0.19 2.61
CA VAL A 20 -10.06 0.96 1.39
C VAL A 20 -10.18 0.04 0.19
N TYR A 21 -9.25 -0.89 -0.01
CA TYR A 21 -9.38 -1.87 -1.10
C TYR A 21 -10.68 -2.67 -1.02
N ARG A 22 -11.05 -3.15 0.18
CA ARG A 22 -12.30 -3.89 0.38
C ARG A 22 -13.53 -3.05 0.05
N ALA A 23 -13.54 -1.77 0.42
CA ALA A 23 -14.64 -0.85 0.13
C ALA A 23 -14.81 -0.58 -1.38
N HIS A 24 -13.76 -0.80 -2.18
CA HIS A 24 -13.74 -0.61 -3.63
C HIS A 24 -13.70 -1.92 -4.43
N ASP A 25 -14.08 -3.05 -3.81
CA ASP A 25 -14.07 -4.39 -4.44
C ASP A 25 -12.69 -4.84 -4.99
N LEU A 26 -11.59 -4.30 -4.46
CA LEU A 26 -10.24 -4.77 -4.77
C LEU A 26 -9.87 -5.99 -3.90
N PRO A 27 -9.09 -6.94 -4.45
CA PRO A 27 -8.60 -8.07 -3.68
C PRO A 27 -7.73 -7.67 -2.47
N THR A 28 -7.98 -8.28 -1.32
CA THR A 28 -7.20 -8.05 -0.09
C THR A 28 -6.24 -9.19 0.28
N ARG A 29 -6.44 -10.39 -0.29
CA ARG A 29 -5.56 -11.54 -0.04
C ARG A 29 -4.19 -11.31 -0.68
N PRO A 30 -3.07 -11.58 0.01
CA PRO A 30 -1.74 -11.50 -0.60
C PRO A 30 -1.62 -12.33 -1.89
N GLY A 31 -0.72 -11.91 -2.78
CA GLY A 31 -0.33 -12.65 -3.97
C GLY A 31 -0.46 -11.85 -5.27
N PHE A 32 -0.31 -12.57 -6.37
CA PHE A 32 -0.34 -12.04 -7.73
C PHE A 32 -1.73 -12.16 -8.35
N TYR A 33 -2.11 -11.16 -9.12
CA TYR A 33 -3.41 -11.05 -9.75
C TYR A 33 -3.29 -10.72 -11.23
N ARG A 34 -4.28 -11.15 -12.00
CA ARG A 34 -4.45 -10.82 -13.41
C ARG A 34 -5.81 -10.19 -13.69
N ARG A 35 -5.87 -9.31 -14.68
CA ARG A 35 -7.11 -8.78 -15.23
C ARG A 35 -7.04 -8.74 -16.74
N GLY A 36 -7.99 -9.40 -17.39
CA GLY A 36 -8.13 -9.36 -18.85
C GLY A 36 -8.75 -8.05 -19.34
N PRO A 37 -8.66 -7.74 -20.65
CA PRO A 37 -9.08 -6.45 -21.22
C PRO A 37 -10.55 -6.10 -20.99
N ARG A 38 -11.42 -7.11 -20.91
CA ARG A 38 -12.87 -6.95 -20.66
C ARG A 38 -13.29 -7.36 -19.25
N ALA A 39 -12.34 -7.78 -18.42
CA ALA A 39 -12.64 -8.26 -17.08
C ALA A 39 -12.85 -7.07 -16.13
N LYS A 40 -13.98 -7.06 -15.44
CA LYS A 40 -14.27 -6.05 -14.40
C LYS A 40 -13.49 -6.30 -13.11
N ARG A 41 -13.13 -7.56 -12.84
CA ARG A 41 -12.50 -8.00 -11.58
C ARG A 41 -11.11 -8.59 -11.81
N TRP A 42 -10.25 -8.42 -10.81
CA TRP A 42 -8.97 -9.10 -10.71
C TRP A 42 -9.17 -10.57 -10.30
N ALA A 43 -8.45 -11.47 -10.95
CA ALA A 43 -8.42 -12.89 -10.63
C ALA A 43 -7.06 -13.25 -10.02
N ARG A 44 -7.06 -13.98 -8.91
CA ARG A 44 -5.84 -14.44 -8.27
C ARG A 44 -5.11 -15.47 -9.14
N VAL A 45 -3.79 -15.38 -9.19
CA VAL A 45 -2.92 -16.26 -9.96
C VAL A 45 -2.14 -17.19 -9.03
N ALA A 46 -1.39 -16.63 -8.08
CA ALA A 46 -0.54 -17.39 -7.17
C ALA A 46 -0.29 -16.59 -5.87
N ASP A 47 0.15 -17.28 -4.82
CA ASP A 47 0.66 -16.66 -3.59
C ASP A 47 1.98 -15.93 -3.85
N ASP A 48 2.89 -16.57 -4.59
CA ASP A 48 4.17 -16.03 -5.01
C ASP A 48 4.47 -16.44 -6.46
N LEU A 49 5.25 -15.63 -7.18
CA LEU A 49 5.73 -15.90 -8.53
C LEU A 49 7.21 -15.52 -8.59
N ASP A 50 8.05 -16.50 -8.89
CA ASP A 50 9.43 -16.21 -9.21
C ASP A 50 9.55 -15.33 -10.47
N VAL A 51 10.72 -14.73 -10.66
CA VAL A 51 10.98 -13.80 -11.78
C VAL A 51 10.68 -14.44 -13.14
N LYS A 52 11.01 -15.72 -13.32
CA LYS A 52 10.80 -16.43 -14.58
C LYS A 52 9.30 -16.66 -14.82
N ALA A 53 8.57 -17.18 -13.85
CA ALA A 53 7.13 -17.41 -13.92
C ALA A 53 6.37 -16.10 -14.17
N ARG A 54 6.82 -15.00 -13.55
CA ARG A 54 6.29 -13.65 -13.83
C ARG A 54 6.51 -13.23 -15.28
N TRP A 55 7.72 -13.42 -15.82
CA TRP A 55 8.00 -13.11 -17.22
C TRP A 55 7.23 -14.00 -18.20
N ASP A 56 7.08 -15.28 -17.90
CA ASP A 56 6.29 -16.21 -18.71
C ASP A 56 4.81 -15.80 -18.71
N LEU A 57 4.28 -15.36 -17.57
CA LEU A 57 2.92 -14.83 -17.46
C LEU A 57 2.74 -13.56 -18.30
N ILE A 58 3.68 -12.62 -18.24
CA ILE A 58 3.63 -11.39 -19.05
C ILE A 58 3.70 -11.72 -20.56
N ARG A 59 4.55 -12.66 -20.95
CA ARG A 59 4.72 -13.07 -22.37
C ARG A 59 3.60 -13.95 -22.91
N SER A 60 2.76 -14.52 -22.03
CA SER A 60 1.64 -15.37 -22.45
C SER A 60 0.57 -14.63 -23.26
N HIS A 61 0.59 -13.29 -23.27
CA HIS A 61 -0.33 -12.45 -24.05
C HIS A 61 0.44 -11.34 -24.79
N PRO A 62 -0.01 -10.93 -25.99
CA PRO A 62 0.56 -9.78 -26.70
C PRO A 62 0.55 -8.51 -25.84
N ALA A 63 1.55 -7.64 -25.98
CA ALA A 63 1.68 -6.43 -25.16
C ALA A 63 0.43 -5.51 -25.23
N ASP A 64 -0.19 -5.39 -26.40
CA ASP A 64 -1.37 -4.54 -26.63
C ASP A 64 -2.72 -5.27 -26.42
N SER A 65 -2.69 -6.47 -25.87
CA SER A 65 -3.90 -7.27 -25.62
C SER A 65 -4.77 -6.74 -24.47
N GLY A 66 -4.30 -5.73 -23.73
CA GLY A 66 -4.99 -5.13 -22.59
C GLY A 66 -5.00 -6.00 -21.31
N TRP A 67 -4.24 -7.10 -21.30
CA TRP A 67 -4.01 -7.88 -20.09
C TRP A 67 -3.11 -7.14 -19.09
N ARG A 68 -3.44 -7.27 -17.81
CA ARG A 68 -2.67 -6.70 -16.71
C ARG A 68 -2.31 -7.75 -15.67
N TYR A 69 -1.10 -7.64 -15.14
CA TYR A 69 -0.54 -8.54 -14.13
C TYR A 69 0.16 -7.72 -13.06
N LEU A 70 -0.30 -7.83 -11.81
CA LEU A 70 0.20 -7.02 -10.70
C LEU A 70 0.12 -7.81 -9.38
N GLU A 71 1.02 -7.47 -8.46
CA GLU A 71 0.94 -7.87 -7.05
C GLU A 71 -0.25 -7.15 -6.39
N ARG A 72 -0.84 -7.75 -5.35
CA ARG A 72 -1.96 -7.19 -4.58
C ARG A 72 -1.76 -5.70 -4.27
N ASP A 73 -0.59 -5.33 -3.77
CA ASP A 73 -0.33 -3.98 -3.27
C ASP A 73 -0.42 -2.91 -4.36
N ARG A 74 -0.22 -3.31 -5.61
CA ARG A 74 -0.14 -2.42 -6.77
C ARG A 74 -1.45 -2.31 -7.55
N LEU A 75 -2.48 -3.07 -7.16
CA LEU A 75 -3.76 -3.09 -7.90
C LEU A 75 -4.45 -1.73 -7.98
N GLY A 76 -4.23 -0.85 -7.00
CA GLY A 76 -4.80 0.48 -6.94
C GLY A 76 -4.02 1.57 -7.68
N GLU A 77 -2.82 1.30 -8.22
CA GLU A 77 -1.93 2.36 -8.80
C GLU A 77 -2.62 3.21 -9.88
N ALA A 78 -3.47 2.57 -10.71
CA ALA A 78 -4.19 3.21 -11.82
C ALA A 78 -5.71 3.26 -11.60
N HIS A 79 -6.17 3.18 -10.34
CA HIS A 79 -7.59 3.23 -10.02
C HIS A 79 -8.16 4.65 -10.17
N GLU A 80 -9.45 4.78 -10.47
CA GLU A 80 -10.11 6.08 -10.67
C GLU A 80 -10.26 6.88 -9.36
N ALA A 81 -10.61 6.20 -8.27
CA ALA A 81 -10.70 6.81 -6.93
C ALA A 81 -9.31 7.15 -6.36
N SER A 82 -9.12 8.39 -5.91
CA SER A 82 -7.85 8.88 -5.35
C SER A 82 -7.45 8.15 -4.06
N GLU A 83 -8.41 7.85 -3.20
CA GLU A 83 -8.16 7.10 -1.95
C GLU A 83 -7.65 5.69 -2.20
N VAL A 84 -8.06 5.04 -3.31
CA VAL A 84 -7.54 3.72 -3.70
C VAL A 84 -6.10 3.83 -4.21
N ARG A 85 -5.77 4.89 -4.94
CA ARG A 85 -4.38 5.16 -5.34
C ARG A 85 -3.49 5.40 -4.12
N GLU A 86 -4.00 6.13 -3.14
CA GLU A 86 -3.27 6.38 -1.89
C GLU A 86 -3.10 5.11 -1.05
N ALA A 87 -4.15 4.30 -0.92
CA ALA A 87 -4.06 2.99 -0.28
C ALA A 87 -3.01 2.10 -0.96
N SER A 88 -2.92 2.11 -2.30
CA SER A 88 -1.88 1.39 -3.03
C SER A 88 -0.47 1.89 -2.69
N ARG A 89 -0.26 3.21 -2.62
CA ARG A 89 1.03 3.79 -2.20
C ARG A 89 1.40 3.37 -0.79
N VAL A 90 0.45 3.41 0.15
CA VAL A 90 0.67 2.95 1.53
C VAL A 90 1.06 1.48 1.57
N LEU A 91 0.38 0.60 0.83
CA LEU A 91 0.71 -0.83 0.79
C LEU A 91 2.11 -1.08 0.23
N VAL A 92 2.46 -0.44 -0.89
CA VAL A 92 3.81 -0.55 -1.47
C VAL A 92 4.88 -0.01 -0.52
N ALA A 93 4.61 1.11 0.18
CA ALA A 93 5.51 1.66 1.17
C ALA A 93 5.70 0.71 2.37
N CYS A 94 4.62 0.12 2.90
CA CYS A 94 4.70 -0.86 3.98
C CYS A 94 5.56 -2.07 3.61
N THR A 95 5.38 -2.62 2.40
CA THR A 95 6.18 -3.76 1.92
C THR A 95 7.66 -3.40 1.79
N ARG A 96 7.99 -2.19 1.33
CA ARG A 96 9.38 -1.72 1.26
C ARG A 96 10.01 -1.49 2.63
N LEU A 97 9.25 -0.91 3.57
CA LEU A 97 9.72 -0.64 4.92
C LEU A 97 9.91 -1.93 5.71
N GLU A 98 9.03 -2.92 5.55
CA GLU A 98 9.22 -4.26 6.13
C GLU A 98 10.47 -4.94 5.60
N ALA A 99 10.68 -4.94 4.28
CA ALA A 99 11.91 -5.48 3.69
C ALA A 99 13.18 -4.75 4.17
N ALA A 100 13.10 -3.43 4.38
CA ALA A 100 14.20 -2.66 4.95
C ALA A 100 14.46 -3.04 6.41
N LEU A 101 13.43 -3.23 7.22
CA LEU A 101 13.53 -3.64 8.62
C LEU A 101 14.09 -5.06 8.78
N ASP A 102 13.69 -6.00 7.93
CA ASP A 102 14.17 -7.40 7.97
C ASP A 102 15.69 -7.51 7.72
N GLY A 103 16.29 -6.54 7.01
CA GLY A 103 17.73 -6.46 6.74
C GLY A 103 18.46 -5.33 7.47
N ALA A 104 17.78 -4.60 8.35
CA ALA A 104 18.36 -3.43 9.02
C ALA A 104 19.23 -3.82 10.22
N GLU A 105 20.37 -3.15 10.36
CA GLU A 105 21.12 -3.07 11.60
C GLU A 105 20.73 -1.80 12.38
N GLY A 106 20.91 -1.83 13.71
CA GLY A 106 20.39 -0.90 14.74
C GLY A 106 19.93 0.48 14.27
N GLU A 107 20.83 1.32 13.77
CA GLU A 107 20.55 2.73 13.44
C GLU A 107 19.41 2.91 12.41
N LEU A 108 19.32 2.04 11.40
CA LEU A 108 18.27 2.16 10.37
C LEU A 108 16.90 1.79 10.96
N ALA A 109 16.84 0.76 11.81
CA ALA A 109 15.60 0.38 12.47
C ALA A 109 15.09 1.49 13.39
N ASP A 110 15.99 2.13 14.13
CA ASP A 110 15.68 3.26 15.02
C ASP A 110 15.17 4.48 14.24
N LEU A 111 15.78 4.80 13.09
CA LEU A 111 15.33 5.90 12.22
C LEU A 111 13.95 5.62 11.61
N ILE A 112 13.67 4.39 11.20
CA ILE A 112 12.34 4.00 10.68
C ILE A 112 11.29 4.08 11.79
N ASP A 113 11.62 3.62 13.00
CA ASP A 113 10.71 3.70 14.13
C ASP A 113 10.39 5.16 14.49
N LEU A 114 11.43 6.00 14.56
CA LEU A 114 11.28 7.44 14.79
C LEU A 114 10.39 8.09 13.73
N ALA A 115 10.61 7.81 12.45
CA ALA A 115 9.81 8.37 11.36
C ALA A 115 8.33 7.97 11.45
N LEU A 116 8.04 6.72 11.85
CA LEU A 116 6.68 6.23 12.03
C LEU A 116 6.01 6.73 13.32
N SER A 117 6.78 7.23 14.29
CA SER A 117 6.26 7.87 15.51
C SER A 117 5.75 9.29 15.27
N LEU A 118 6.15 9.94 14.17
CA LEU A 118 5.79 11.33 13.89
C LEU A 118 4.29 11.46 13.55
N PRO A 119 3.60 12.49 14.08
CA PRO A 119 2.21 12.74 13.73
C PRO A 119 2.08 13.13 12.25
N THR A 120 1.15 12.51 11.54
CA THR A 120 0.89 12.73 10.11
C THR A 120 0.15 14.05 9.81
N SER A 121 -0.26 14.79 10.84
CA SER A 121 -0.91 16.09 10.71
C SER A 121 -0.22 17.10 11.62
N LEU A 122 0.58 18.00 11.03
CA LEU A 122 0.77 19.32 11.60
C LEU A 122 -0.50 20.12 11.24
N ALA A 123 -1.55 19.98 12.05
CA ALA A 123 -2.68 20.90 11.95
C ALA A 123 -2.12 22.33 12.10
N PRO A 124 -2.44 23.27 11.20
CA PRO A 124 -2.06 24.66 11.41
C PRO A 124 -2.65 25.12 12.75
N PRO A 125 -1.97 25.96 13.53
CA PRO A 125 -2.54 26.47 14.77
C PRO A 125 -3.87 27.12 14.43
N THR A 126 -4.97 26.55 14.94
CA THR A 126 -6.27 27.16 14.82
C THR A 126 -6.17 28.51 15.54
N ALA A 127 -6.36 29.60 14.81
CA ALA A 127 -6.39 30.93 15.36
C ALA A 127 -7.62 31.05 16.26
N SER A 128 -7.49 30.59 17.49
CA SER A 128 -8.46 30.82 18.56
C SER A 128 -8.05 32.13 19.23
N GLY A 129 -8.89 33.15 19.08
CA GLY A 129 -8.80 34.36 19.90
C GLY A 129 -8.58 35.66 19.14
N ARG A 130 -9.68 36.24 18.66
CA ARG A 130 -10.00 37.63 19.00
C ARG A 130 -11.51 37.87 18.88
N SER A 131 -12.20 37.50 19.94
CA SER A 131 -13.39 38.23 20.36
C SER A 131 -12.90 39.39 21.23
N ALA A 132 -13.05 40.60 20.71
CA ALA A 132 -13.18 41.84 21.46
C ALA A 132 -14.13 42.67 20.57
N ALA A 133 -15.43 42.67 20.81
CA ALA A 133 -16.09 43.52 21.81
C ALA A 133 -15.68 44.99 21.64
N SER A 134 -16.28 45.69 20.68
CA SER A 134 -17.09 46.92 20.85
C SER A 134 -17.35 47.57 19.50
#